data_AF-A0A5C4P9X8-F1
#
_entry.id   AF-A0A5C4P9X8-F1
#
_cell.length_a   1.000
_cell.length_b   1.000
_cell.length_c   1.000
_cell.angle_alpha   90.00
_cell.angle_beta   90.00
_cell.angle_gamma   90.00
#
_symmetry.space_group_name_H-M   'P 1'
#
loop_
_entity.id
_entity.type
_entity.pdbx_description
1 polymer ?
#
loop_
_entity_poly.entity_id
_entity_poly.type
_entity_poly.pdbx_seq_one_letter_code
_entity_poly.pdbx_strand_id
1 'polypeptide(L)'
;MSWTPPQHILLSSITGDDGSQIDQLQLKPLFYAAQKDALARAGDDEDDQFFELAKLATGLSVKELDQLKRPDYVSIAQYVHDMSTRPAAYFLEQVAEADHALADPDQVQLLQPLNVAGRSVTSLTLEMPVLRATKAMKKLKTAKERAEFITAHCTGLMLPDLDLLTVPDWTQLQVRIDDFLNKPADFFRSATSK
;
A
#
# COMPACT_ATOMS: atom_id res chain seq x y z
N MET A 1 8.95 7.68 -13.89
CA MET A 1 8.71 8.67 -12.80
C MET A 1 8.09 7.92 -11.64
N SER A 2 8.46 8.21 -10.39
CA SER A 2 7.77 7.65 -9.21
C SER A 2 6.44 8.36 -9.02
N TRP A 3 5.38 7.61 -8.73
CA TRP A 3 4.08 8.19 -8.42
C TRP A 3 4.18 9.13 -7.22
N THR A 4 3.46 10.25 -7.27
CA THR A 4 3.34 11.19 -6.15
C THR A 4 1.88 11.27 -5.74
N PRO A 5 1.57 11.23 -4.44
CA PRO A 5 0.20 11.40 -3.99
C PRO A 5 -0.39 12.73 -4.49
N PRO A 6 -1.70 12.78 -4.73
CA PRO A 6 -2.35 14.01 -5.18
C PRO A 6 -2.31 15.08 -4.08
N GLN A 7 -2.28 16.33 -4.51
CA GLN A 7 -2.49 17.48 -3.63
C GLN A 7 -3.99 17.70 -3.44
N HIS A 8 -4.45 17.80 -2.19
CA HIS A 8 -5.83 18.12 -1.87
C HIS A 8 -5.96 19.63 -1.62
N ILE A 9 -6.79 20.31 -2.40
CA ILE A 9 -7.11 21.73 -2.19
C ILE A 9 -8.32 21.79 -1.27
N LEU A 10 -8.16 22.42 -0.10
CA LEU A 10 -9.23 22.54 0.88
C LEU A 10 -10.29 23.53 0.38
N LEU A 11 -11.56 23.18 0.55
CA LEU A 11 -12.67 24.12 0.31
C LEU A 11 -12.74 25.22 1.36
N SER A 12 -12.17 24.98 2.54
CA SER A 12 -12.10 25.96 3.62
C SER A 12 -10.76 25.83 4.33
N SER A 13 -10.05 26.96 4.43
CA SER A 13 -8.79 27.05 5.14
C SER A 13 -8.94 26.59 6.59
N ILE A 14 -7.95 25.86 7.08
CA ILE A 14 -7.81 25.52 8.49
C ILE A 14 -6.60 26.23 9.10
N THR A 15 -6.58 26.37 10.42
CA THR A 15 -5.45 26.96 11.13
C THR A 15 -4.54 25.84 11.63
N GLY A 16 -3.29 25.85 11.18
CA GLY A 16 -2.26 24.92 11.61
C GLY A 16 -1.85 25.15 13.06
N ASP A 17 -1.21 24.15 13.67
CA ASP A 17 -0.73 24.22 15.05
C ASP A 17 0.34 25.34 15.26
N ASP A 18 1.01 25.77 14.19
CA ASP A 18 1.94 26.91 14.15
C ASP A 18 1.26 28.27 13.92
N GLY A 19 -0.08 28.27 13.79
CA GLY A 19 -0.89 29.46 13.49
C GLY A 19 -0.94 29.83 12.01
N SER A 20 -0.30 29.06 11.12
CA SER A 20 -0.39 29.28 9.67
C SER A 20 -1.78 28.91 9.13
N GLN A 21 -2.17 29.48 7.98
CA GLN A 21 -3.36 29.03 7.26
C GLN A 21 -2.98 27.93 6.29
N ILE A 22 -3.74 26.85 6.31
CA ILE A 22 -3.56 25.70 5.43
C ILE A 22 -4.74 25.69 4.45
N ASP A 23 -4.44 25.97 3.18
CA ASP A 23 -5.41 25.95 2.07
C ASP A 23 -5.25 24.69 1.20
N GLN A 24 -4.10 24.03 1.29
CA GLN A 24 -3.76 22.88 0.47
C GLN A 24 -2.92 21.89 1.28
N LEU A 25 -3.16 20.61 1.04
CA LEU A 25 -2.51 19.50 1.73
C LEU A 25 -1.83 18.60 0.70
N GLN A 26 -0.54 18.37 0.85
CA GLN A 26 0.11 17.28 0.13
C GLN A 26 -0.22 15.97 0.85
N LEU A 27 -1.06 15.13 0.21
CA LEU A 27 -1.35 13.82 0.77
C LEU A 27 -0.09 12.95 0.77
N LYS A 28 -0.08 11.94 1.62
CA LYS A 28 1.02 11.02 1.86
C LYS A 28 0.59 9.60 1.54
N PRO A 29 1.50 8.76 1.00
CA PRO A 29 1.21 7.35 0.83
C PRO A 29 1.00 6.67 2.18
N LEU A 30 0.14 5.67 2.22
CA LEU A 30 -0.05 4.81 3.39
C LEU A 30 0.94 3.65 3.33
N PHE A 31 1.79 3.55 4.34
CA PHE A 31 2.75 2.45 4.51
C PHE A 31 2.14 1.33 5.34
N TYR A 32 2.50 0.09 5.02
CA TYR A 32 1.94 -1.12 5.63
C TYR A 32 2.10 -1.13 7.16
N ALA A 33 3.31 -0.89 7.67
CA ALA A 33 3.53 -0.85 9.12
C ALA A 33 2.79 0.30 9.80
N ALA A 34 2.82 1.50 9.22
CA ALA A 34 2.12 2.66 9.76
C ALA A 34 0.61 2.44 9.85
N GLN A 35 0.00 1.86 8.80
CA GLN A 35 -1.42 1.51 8.76
C GLN A 35 -1.75 0.47 9.83
N LYS A 36 -0.96 -0.61 9.91
CA LYS A 36 -1.09 -1.68 10.92
C LYS A 36 -1.06 -1.12 12.34
N ASP A 37 -0.13 -0.22 12.64
CA ASP A 37 -0.02 0.40 13.96
C ASP A 37 -1.18 1.37 14.25
N ALA A 38 -1.65 2.11 13.24
CA ALA A 38 -2.83 2.97 13.35
C ALA A 38 -4.09 2.17 13.66
N LEU A 39 -4.35 1.10 12.91
CA LEU A 39 -5.52 0.24 13.13
C LEU A 39 -5.47 -0.46 14.49
N ALA A 40 -4.29 -0.89 14.94
CA ALA A 40 -4.12 -1.47 16.27
C ALA A 40 -4.39 -0.47 17.42
N ARG A 41 -4.14 0.84 17.19
CA ARG A 41 -4.47 1.90 18.17
C ARG A 41 -5.95 2.24 18.19
N ALA A 42 -6.60 2.27 17.02
CA ALA A 42 -8.01 2.59 16.89
C ALA A 42 -8.95 1.48 17.42
N GLY A 43 -8.52 0.22 17.39
CA GLY A 43 -9.36 -0.91 17.80
C GLY A 43 -10.34 -1.30 16.69
N ASP A 44 -11.58 -1.64 17.04
CA ASP A 44 -12.58 -2.19 16.12
C ASP A 44 -13.59 -1.15 15.60
N ASP A 45 -13.52 0.10 16.05
CA ASP A 45 -14.41 1.16 15.60
C ASP A 45 -13.97 1.70 14.23
N GLU A 46 -14.87 1.63 13.24
CA GLU A 46 -14.56 2.02 11.86
C GLU A 46 -14.26 3.53 11.73
N ASP A 47 -14.95 4.39 12.49
CA ASP A 47 -14.75 5.84 12.44
C ASP A 47 -13.39 6.22 13.06
N ASP A 48 -13.02 5.60 14.19
CA ASP A 48 -11.72 5.81 14.83
C ASP A 48 -10.56 5.27 13.96
N GLN A 49 -10.74 4.10 13.32
CA GLN A 49 -9.78 3.56 12.37
C GLN A 49 -9.57 4.53 11.21
N PHE A 50 -10.68 5.03 10.67
CA PHE A 50 -10.65 5.99 9.58
C PHE A 50 -9.89 7.25 9.95
N PHE A 51 -10.17 7.78 11.14
CA PHE A 51 -9.55 9.00 11.63
C PHE A 51 -8.03 8.84 11.81
N GLU A 52 -7.57 7.71 12.34
CA GLU A 52 -6.13 7.40 12.44
C GLU A 52 -5.47 7.28 11.05
N LEU A 53 -6.16 6.70 10.06
CA LEU A 53 -5.64 6.63 8.69
C LEU A 53 -5.62 8.00 8.00
N ALA A 54 -6.63 8.85 8.25
CA ALA A 54 -6.67 10.22 7.75
C ALA A 54 -5.50 11.06 8.30
N LYS A 55 -5.13 10.86 9.57
CA LYS A 55 -3.91 11.47 10.17
C LYS A 55 -2.65 11.07 9.42
N LEU A 56 -2.50 9.79 9.07
CA LEU A 56 -1.34 9.32 8.31
C LEU A 56 -1.31 9.89 6.89
N ALA A 57 -2.45 9.90 6.21
CA ALA A 57 -2.58 10.37 4.82
C ALA A 57 -2.39 11.88 4.69
N THR A 58 -2.78 12.68 5.68
CA THR A 58 -2.70 14.15 5.62
C THR A 58 -1.47 14.69 6.34
N GLY A 59 -0.99 13.99 7.37
CA GLY A 59 0.04 14.50 8.28
C GLY A 59 -0.46 15.55 9.27
N LEU A 60 -1.77 15.81 9.32
CA LEU A 60 -2.39 16.77 10.22
C LEU A 60 -2.50 16.24 11.65
N SER A 61 -2.48 17.15 12.61
CA SER A 61 -2.80 16.86 14.00
C SER A 61 -4.29 16.61 14.18
N VAL A 62 -4.68 16.02 15.33
CA VAL A 62 -6.10 15.78 15.66
C VAL A 62 -6.89 17.08 15.62
N LYS A 63 -6.32 18.17 16.15
CA LYS A 63 -6.97 19.49 16.18
C LYS A 63 -7.16 20.09 14.79
N GLU A 64 -6.21 19.84 13.89
CA GLU A 64 -6.29 20.31 12.51
C GLU A 64 -7.31 19.51 11.71
N LEU A 65 -7.37 18.18 11.90
CA LEU A 65 -8.39 17.32 11.30
C LEU A 65 -9.81 17.67 11.76
N ASP A 66 -10.00 17.99 13.04
CA ASP A 66 -11.30 18.41 13.58
C ASP A 66 -11.81 19.74 12.99
N GLN A 67 -10.91 20.56 12.42
CA GLN A 67 -11.28 21.80 11.73
C GLN A 67 -11.81 21.55 10.31
N LEU A 68 -11.52 20.38 9.71
CA LEU A 68 -11.91 20.07 8.34
C LEU A 68 -13.43 20.11 8.18
N LYS A 69 -13.87 20.67 7.06
CA LYS A 69 -15.28 20.61 6.67
C LYS A 69 -15.60 19.22 6.13
N ARG A 70 -16.85 18.81 6.30
CA ARG A 70 -17.31 17.47 5.90
C ARG A 70 -16.97 17.10 4.45
N PRO A 71 -17.10 18.00 3.44
CA PRO A 71 -16.74 17.64 2.07
C PRO A 71 -15.23 17.36 1.86
N ASP A 72 -14.35 18.13 2.52
CA ASP A 72 -12.90 17.87 2.50
C ASP A 72 -12.58 16.53 3.18
N TYR A 73 -13.20 16.27 4.32
CA TYR A 73 -13.07 15.01 5.03
C TYR A 73 -13.51 13.81 4.17
N VAL A 74 -14.63 13.93 3.44
CA VAL A 74 -15.11 12.86 2.53
C VAL A 74 -14.12 12.60 1.38
N SER A 75 -13.48 13.65 0.86
CA SER A 75 -12.51 13.52 -0.24
C SER A 75 -11.21 12.84 0.24
N ILE A 76 -10.69 13.26 1.39
CA ILE A 76 -9.59 12.56 2.09
C ILE A 76 -10.01 11.13 2.40
N ALA A 77 -11.29 10.93 2.73
CA ALA A 77 -11.78 9.62 3.07
C ALA A 77 -11.76 8.65 1.89
N GLN A 78 -12.20 9.14 0.73
CA GLN A 78 -12.12 8.39 -0.52
C GLN A 78 -10.66 8.01 -0.85
N TYR A 79 -9.72 8.95 -0.70
CA TYR A 79 -8.30 8.68 -0.92
C TYR A 79 -7.74 7.58 -0.01
N VAL A 80 -8.02 7.64 1.29
CA VAL A 80 -7.59 6.62 2.26
C VAL A 80 -8.20 5.26 1.95
N HIS A 81 -9.48 5.22 1.57
CA HIS A 81 -10.15 3.99 1.16
C HIS A 81 -9.48 3.37 -0.08
N ASP A 82 -9.21 4.19 -1.10
CA ASP A 82 -8.56 3.72 -2.32
C ASP A 82 -7.14 3.20 -2.01
N MET A 83 -6.34 3.93 -1.21
CA MET A 83 -5.00 3.50 -0.79
C MET A 83 -5.02 2.22 0.04
N SER A 84 -6.12 1.93 0.73
CA SER A 84 -6.25 0.75 1.60
C SER A 84 -6.77 -0.49 0.86
N THR A 85 -7.40 -0.33 -0.32
CA THR A 85 -8.13 -1.40 -0.99
C THR A 85 -7.69 -1.66 -2.44
N ARG A 86 -7.08 -0.69 -3.10
CA ARG A 86 -6.66 -0.79 -4.50
C ARG A 86 -5.19 -1.24 -4.61
N PRO A 87 -4.83 -2.08 -5.60
CA PRO A 87 -3.45 -2.44 -5.87
C PRO A 87 -2.66 -1.25 -6.45
N ALA A 88 -1.33 -1.26 -6.33
CA ALA A 88 -0.47 -0.19 -6.85
C ALA A 88 -0.67 0.10 -8.35
N ALA A 89 -0.97 -0.93 -9.16
CA ALA A 89 -1.30 -0.80 -10.58
C ALA A 89 -2.40 0.24 -10.85
N TYR A 90 -3.45 0.30 -10.02
CA TYR A 90 -4.55 1.26 -10.16
C TYR A 90 -4.07 2.73 -10.11
N PHE A 91 -3.07 3.02 -9.29
CA PHE A 91 -2.51 4.36 -9.14
C PHE A 91 -1.47 4.68 -10.23
N LEU A 92 -0.70 3.69 -10.65
CA LEU A 92 0.29 3.83 -11.72
C LEU A 92 -0.39 4.06 -13.08
N GLU A 93 -1.51 3.37 -13.35
CA GLU A 93 -2.32 3.54 -14.58
C GLU A 93 -2.89 4.96 -14.72
N GLN A 94 -3.12 5.68 -13.62
CA GLN A 94 -3.62 7.05 -13.65
C GLN A 94 -2.54 8.08 -14.02
N VAL A 95 -1.27 7.74 -13.82
CA VAL A 95 -0.13 8.64 -14.05
C VAL A 95 0.62 8.27 -15.33
N ALA A 96 0.54 7.02 -15.78
CA ALA A 96 1.09 6.58 -17.04
C ALA A 96 0.15 6.99 -18.20
N GLU A 97 0.58 7.93 -19.04
CA GLU A 97 0.05 8.09 -20.39
C GLU A 97 0.35 6.80 -21.18
N ALA A 98 -0.54 5.82 -21.12
CA ALA A 98 -0.71 4.71 -22.06
C ALA A 98 0.55 3.95 -22.54
N ASP A 99 1.64 3.89 -21.78
CA ASP A 99 2.82 3.09 -22.12
C ASP A 99 3.26 2.23 -20.94
N HIS A 100 2.78 1.00 -20.97
CA HIS A 100 3.51 -0.26 -20.74
C HIS A 100 2.56 -1.31 -20.16
N ALA A 101 2.15 -2.24 -21.03
CA ALA A 101 1.80 -3.57 -20.59
C ALA A 101 3.00 -4.10 -19.79
N LEU A 102 2.83 -4.32 -18.49
CA LEU A 102 3.69 -5.23 -17.74
C LEU A 102 3.54 -6.59 -18.44
N ALA A 103 4.45 -6.88 -19.36
CA ALA A 103 4.45 -8.12 -20.13
C ALA A 103 4.71 -9.34 -19.24
N ASP A 104 5.25 -9.12 -18.04
CA ASP A 104 5.47 -10.13 -17.03
C ASP A 104 4.59 -9.87 -15.78
N PRO A 105 3.60 -10.72 -15.49
CA PRO A 105 2.78 -10.62 -14.27
C PRO A 105 3.57 -10.92 -12.99
N ASP A 106 4.79 -11.46 -13.10
CA ASP A 106 5.70 -11.69 -11.97
C ASP A 106 6.62 -10.50 -11.71
N GLN A 107 6.61 -9.47 -12.57
CA GLN A 107 7.29 -8.21 -12.33
C GLN A 107 6.30 -7.15 -11.83
N VAL A 108 6.45 -6.75 -10.57
CA VAL A 108 5.59 -5.75 -9.93
C VAL A 108 6.34 -4.43 -9.81
N GLN A 109 5.80 -3.38 -10.41
CA GLN A 109 6.29 -2.02 -10.19
C GLN A 109 5.76 -1.49 -8.85
N LEU A 110 6.64 -0.89 -8.06
CA LEU A 110 6.28 -0.32 -6.77
C LEU A 110 5.73 1.10 -6.91
N LEU A 111 4.73 1.43 -6.11
CA LEU A 111 4.11 2.74 -6.03
C LEU A 111 5.09 3.78 -5.47
N GLN A 112 5.89 3.40 -4.48
CA GLN A 112 7.00 4.18 -3.94
C GLN A 112 8.31 3.39 -4.02
N PRO A 113 9.45 4.05 -4.27
CA PRO A 113 10.75 3.38 -4.22
C PRO A 113 11.01 2.81 -2.81
N LEU A 114 11.48 1.56 -2.77
CA LEU A 114 11.85 0.86 -1.54
C LEU A 114 13.37 0.85 -1.40
N ASN A 115 13.88 1.21 -0.22
CA ASN A 115 15.32 1.14 0.06
C ASN A 115 15.68 -0.20 0.69
N VAL A 116 16.29 -1.09 -0.08
CA VAL A 116 16.71 -2.43 0.35
C VAL A 116 18.22 -2.50 0.36
N ALA A 117 18.83 -2.78 1.52
CA ALA A 117 20.28 -2.92 1.67
C ALA A 117 21.11 -1.75 1.07
N GLY A 118 20.61 -0.52 1.21
CA GLY A 118 21.26 0.69 0.68
C GLY A 118 21.06 0.94 -0.81
N ARG A 119 20.20 0.17 -1.49
CA ARG A 119 19.81 0.39 -2.89
C ARG A 119 18.33 0.77 -2.96
N SER A 120 18.02 1.79 -3.76
CA SER A 120 16.64 2.14 -4.06
C SER A 120 16.12 1.26 -5.20
N VAL A 121 15.03 0.55 -4.93
CA VAL A 121 14.38 -0.40 -5.84
C VAL A 121 12.99 0.12 -6.17
N THR A 122 12.62 0.15 -7.44
CA THR A 122 11.31 0.63 -7.92
C THR A 122 10.43 -0.49 -8.49
N SER A 123 10.93 -1.72 -8.51
CA SER A 123 10.20 -2.90 -8.97
C SER A 123 10.72 -4.16 -8.29
N LEU A 124 9.85 -5.12 -8.03
CA LEU A 124 10.18 -6.43 -7.50
C LEU A 124 9.87 -7.50 -8.54
N THR A 125 10.73 -8.52 -8.61
CA THR A 125 10.45 -9.74 -9.37
C THR A 125 10.02 -10.80 -8.36
N LEU A 126 8.85 -11.40 -8.57
CA LEU A 126 8.31 -12.41 -7.70
C LEU A 126 8.76 -13.81 -8.17
N GLU A 127 9.14 -14.64 -7.21
CA GLU A 127 9.47 -16.04 -7.44
C GLU A 127 8.39 -16.96 -6.87
N MET A 128 8.05 -18.01 -7.61
CA MET A 128 7.12 -19.04 -7.14
C MET A 128 7.67 -19.76 -5.92
N PRO A 129 6.89 -19.89 -4.83
CA PRO A 129 7.38 -20.53 -3.62
C PRO A 129 7.54 -22.03 -3.81
N VAL A 130 8.67 -22.57 -3.33
CA VAL A 130 8.87 -24.02 -3.28
C VAL A 130 7.94 -24.69 -2.26
N LEU A 131 7.61 -25.97 -2.46
CA LEU A 131 6.76 -26.73 -1.52
C LEU A 131 7.29 -26.74 -0.08
N ARG A 132 8.60 -26.59 0.11
CA ARG A 132 9.20 -26.47 1.46
C ARG A 132 8.74 -25.18 2.15
N ALA A 133 8.70 -24.06 1.43
CA ALA A 133 8.28 -22.77 1.95
C ALA A 133 6.80 -22.79 2.33
N THR A 134 5.93 -23.33 1.48
CA THR A 134 4.48 -23.44 1.78
C THR A 134 4.20 -24.37 2.96
N LYS A 135 4.99 -25.44 3.15
CA LYS A 135 4.94 -26.29 4.36
C LYS A 135 5.40 -25.55 5.62
N ALA A 136 6.45 -24.71 5.52
CA ALA A 136 6.92 -23.89 6.64
C ALA A 136 5.87 -22.84 7.04
N MET A 137 5.28 -22.15 6.05
CA MET A 137 4.20 -21.20 6.24
C MET A 137 3.05 -21.79 7.07
N LYS A 138 2.59 -23.01 6.75
CA LYS A 138 1.49 -23.68 7.48
C LYS A 138 1.77 -23.90 8.98
N LYS A 139 3.04 -23.89 9.42
CA LYS A 139 3.42 -24.05 10.83
C LYS A 139 3.29 -22.74 11.64
N LEU A 140 3.15 -21.60 10.97
CA LEU A 140 2.98 -20.29 11.62
C LEU A 140 1.57 -20.14 12.20
N LYS A 141 1.47 -19.41 13.30
CA LYS A 141 0.25 -19.38 14.13
C LYS A 141 -0.83 -18.50 13.53
N THR A 142 -0.44 -17.31 13.08
CA THR A 142 -1.40 -16.30 12.60
C THR A 142 -1.42 -16.22 11.08
N ALA A 143 -2.56 -15.82 10.50
CA ALA A 143 -2.68 -15.57 9.06
C ALA A 143 -1.70 -14.46 8.61
N LYS A 144 -1.45 -13.49 9.49
CA LYS A 144 -0.52 -12.39 9.26
C LYS A 144 0.93 -12.85 9.13
N GLU A 145 1.42 -13.62 10.10
CA GLU A 145 2.78 -14.18 10.04
C GLU A 145 2.96 -15.04 8.78
N ARG A 146 1.91 -15.76 8.36
CA ARG A 146 1.92 -16.53 7.11
C ARG A 146 2.08 -15.64 5.89
N ALA A 147 1.30 -14.57 5.80
CA ALA A 147 1.35 -13.60 4.71
C ALA A 147 2.72 -12.90 4.64
N GLU A 148 3.22 -12.37 5.77
CA GLU A 148 4.54 -11.71 5.85
C GLU A 148 5.66 -12.71 5.46
N PHE A 149 5.63 -13.94 5.99
CA PHE A 149 6.63 -14.96 5.67
C PHE A 149 6.66 -15.35 4.19
N ILE A 150 5.50 -15.66 3.60
CA ILE A 150 5.46 -16.09 2.20
C ILE A 150 5.78 -14.93 1.26
N THR A 151 5.38 -13.70 1.61
CA THR A 151 5.71 -12.50 0.84
C THR A 151 7.21 -12.23 0.84
N ALA A 152 7.88 -12.30 1.99
CA ALA A 152 9.33 -12.22 2.06
C ALA A 152 10.00 -13.28 1.18
N HIS A 153 9.51 -14.53 1.23
CA HIS A 153 10.07 -15.62 0.43
C HIS A 153 9.86 -15.43 -1.08
N CYS A 154 8.70 -14.93 -1.51
CA CYS A 154 8.41 -14.73 -2.94
C CYS A 154 9.08 -13.49 -3.51
N THR A 155 9.37 -12.46 -2.70
CA THR A 155 9.96 -11.19 -3.17
C THR A 155 11.46 -11.08 -2.93
N GLY A 156 12.03 -11.96 -2.10
CA GLY A 156 13.42 -11.87 -1.64
C GLY A 156 13.68 -10.75 -0.63
N LEU A 157 12.64 -10.03 -0.20
CA LEU A 157 12.72 -8.98 0.82
C LEU A 157 12.90 -9.56 2.21
N MET A 158 13.60 -8.84 3.10
CA MET A 158 13.60 -9.18 4.52
C MET A 158 12.30 -8.69 5.16
N LEU A 159 11.87 -9.32 6.27
CA LEU A 159 10.65 -8.92 6.98
C LEU A 159 10.61 -7.41 7.32
N PRO A 160 11.71 -6.77 7.78
CA PRO A 160 11.70 -5.32 8.03
C PRO A 160 11.54 -4.46 6.77
N ASP A 161 11.91 -4.98 5.59
CA ASP A 161 11.71 -4.25 4.34
C ASP A 161 10.23 -4.27 3.92
N LEU A 162 9.46 -5.29 4.33
CA LEU A 162 8.01 -5.35 4.08
C LEU A 162 7.25 -4.24 4.81
N ASP A 163 7.73 -3.81 5.98
CA ASP A 163 7.13 -2.73 6.75
C ASP A 163 7.15 -1.38 6.01
N LEU A 164 8.09 -1.23 5.08
CA LEU A 164 8.30 -0.03 4.26
C LEU A 164 7.52 -0.06 2.93
N LEU A 165 6.79 -1.14 2.64
CA LEU A 165 5.91 -1.19 1.47
C LEU A 165 4.71 -0.27 1.67
N THR A 166 4.20 0.30 0.59
CA THR A 166 2.88 0.94 0.65
C THR A 166 1.78 -0.11 0.75
N VAL A 167 0.62 0.27 1.28
CA VAL A 167 -0.55 -0.64 1.35
C VAL A 167 -1.00 -1.09 -0.05
N PRO A 168 -1.01 -0.24 -1.09
CA PRO A 168 -1.25 -0.68 -2.46
C PRO A 168 -0.22 -1.68 -3.00
N ASP A 169 1.07 -1.49 -2.69
CA ASP A 169 2.12 -2.44 -3.07
C ASP A 169 1.90 -3.79 -2.39
N TRP A 170 1.65 -3.77 -1.09
CA TRP A 170 1.32 -4.98 -0.31
C TRP A 170 0.13 -5.71 -0.93
N THR A 171 -0.95 -4.99 -1.23
CA THR A 171 -2.18 -5.53 -1.81
C THR A 171 -1.91 -6.19 -3.16
N GLN A 172 -1.14 -5.54 -4.04
CA GLN A 172 -0.76 -6.10 -5.33
C GLN A 172 0.06 -7.38 -5.19
N LEU A 173 1.03 -7.40 -4.26
CA LEU A 173 1.83 -8.59 -3.97
C LEU A 173 0.96 -9.75 -3.44
N GLN A 174 0.02 -9.47 -2.53
CA GLN A 174 -0.86 -10.51 -1.97
C GLN A 174 -1.72 -11.17 -3.06
N VAL A 175 -2.26 -10.41 -4.02
CA VAL A 175 -3.04 -10.98 -5.13
C VAL A 175 -2.20 -11.95 -5.94
N ARG A 176 -0.97 -11.58 -6.31
CA ARG A 176 -0.10 -12.44 -7.11
C ARG A 176 0.40 -13.67 -6.35
N ILE A 177 0.69 -13.51 -5.07
CA ILE A 177 1.09 -14.62 -4.20
C ILE A 177 -0.06 -15.60 -3.99
N ASP A 178 -1.29 -15.10 -3.83
CA ASP A 178 -2.48 -15.96 -3.75
C ASP A 178 -2.61 -16.84 -5.01
N ASP A 179 -2.37 -16.26 -6.19
CA ASP A 179 -2.33 -17.02 -7.43
C ASP A 179 -1.30 -18.16 -7.35
N PHE A 180 -0.06 -17.90 -6.92
CA PHE A 180 0.97 -18.94 -6.79
C PHE A 180 0.57 -20.08 -5.85
N LEU A 181 -0.19 -19.77 -4.80
CA LEU A 181 -0.58 -20.75 -3.79
C LEU A 181 -1.80 -21.59 -4.24
N ASN A 182 -2.67 -21.03 -5.07
CA ASN A 182 -4.00 -21.59 -5.32
C ASN A 182 -4.29 -21.94 -6.79
N LYS A 183 -3.55 -21.41 -7.77
CA LYS A 183 -3.78 -21.68 -9.19
C LYS A 183 -2.97 -22.89 -9.68
N PRO A 184 -3.53 -23.69 -10.61
CA PRO A 184 -2.80 -24.81 -11.22
C PRO A 184 -1.72 -24.32 -12.18
N ALA A 185 -0.71 -25.16 -12.46
CA ALA A 185 0.40 -24.82 -13.34
C ALA A 185 -0.02 -24.29 -14.73
N ASP A 186 -1.13 -24.78 -15.29
CA ASP A 186 -1.63 -24.36 -16.60
C ASP A 186 -2.06 -22.89 -16.64
N PHE A 187 -2.47 -22.31 -15.50
CA PHE A 187 -2.78 -20.88 -15.39
C PHE A 187 -1.54 -20.00 -15.66
N PHE A 188 -0.36 -20.46 -15.25
CA PHE A 188 0.90 -19.71 -15.44
C PHE A 188 1.47 -19.88 -16.84
N ARG A 189 1.25 -21.04 -17.46
CA ARG A 189 1.69 -21.32 -18.84
C ARG A 189 0.94 -20.48 -19.87
N SER A 190 -0.34 -20.18 -19.63
CA SER A 190 -1.13 -19.33 -20.53
C SER A 190 -0.80 -17.85 -20.40
N ALA A 191 -0.28 -17.41 -19.25
CA ALA A 191 0.15 -16.03 -19.01
C ALA A 191 1.46 -15.68 -19.75
N THR A 192 2.36 -16.64 -19.96
CA THR A 192 3.65 -16.45 -20.65
C THR A 192 3.59 -16.65 -22.18
N SER A 193 2.43 -16.98 -22.76
CA SER A 193 2.31 -17.42 -24.16
C SER A 193 1.74 -16.35 -25.13
N LYS A 194 1.89 -15.06 -24.85
CA LYS A 194 1.52 -13.98 -25.78
C LYS A 194 2.73 -13.22 -26.31
#